data_AF-A0A7X7F8N6-F1
#
_entry.id   AF-A0A7X7F8N6-F1
#
_cell.length_a   1.000
_cell.length_b   1.000
_cell.length_c   1.000
_cell.angle_alpha   90.00
_cell.angle_beta   90.00
_cell.angle_gamma   90.00
#
_symmetry.space_group_name_H-M   'P 1'
#
loop_
_entity.id
_entity.type
_entity.pdbx_description
1 polymer ?
#
loop_
_entity_poly.entity_id
_entity_poly.type
_entity_poly.pdbx_seq_one_letter_code
_entity_poly.pdbx_strand_id
1 'polypeptide(L)'
;MTQQATKTRRTQGFTLLELIAVMGIIVAMSAIVVGGYRGMMSAIAQRAGVDALAKAVTLCRQYASIDGRDTYFWITGFDTYVICRKAGQIDNNTERVKKRPLETYEKDACG
;
A
#
# COMPACT_ATOMS: atom_id res chain seq x y z
N MET A 1 5.51 -75.68 -25.52
CA MET A 1 4.79 -75.24 -24.31
C MET A 1 5.57 -74.10 -23.68
N THR A 2 5.17 -72.85 -23.92
CA THR A 2 5.85 -71.66 -23.37
C THR A 2 4.80 -70.79 -22.68
N GLN A 3 4.77 -70.84 -21.35
CA GLN A 3 3.94 -69.96 -20.52
C GLN A 3 4.62 -68.59 -20.47
N GLN A 4 3.95 -67.57 -21.01
CA GLN A 4 4.32 -66.18 -20.80
C GLN A 4 3.66 -65.68 -19.53
N ALA A 5 4.47 -65.37 -18.51
CA ALA A 5 4.02 -64.73 -17.28
C ALA A 5 3.69 -63.24 -17.56
N THR A 6 2.40 -62.92 -17.64
CA THR A 6 1.91 -61.54 -17.70
C THR A 6 2.14 -60.86 -16.35
N LYS A 7 3.24 -60.13 -16.25
CA LYS A 7 3.57 -59.26 -15.12
C LYS A 7 2.60 -58.06 -15.13
N THR A 8 1.49 -58.18 -14.40
CA THR A 8 0.54 -57.10 -14.17
C THR A 8 1.23 -55.98 -13.38
N ARG A 9 1.51 -54.88 -14.07
CA ARG A 9 2.05 -53.65 -13.48
C ARG A 9 0.95 -53.04 -12.61
N ARG A 10 1.02 -53.26 -11.30
CA ARG A 10 0.09 -52.70 -10.31
C ARG A 10 0.30 -51.18 -10.30
N THR A 11 -0.45 -50.45 -11.13
CA THR A 11 -0.59 -49.01 -11.04
C THR A 11 -1.28 -48.72 -9.71
N GLN A 12 -0.51 -48.36 -8.68
CA GLN A 12 -1.04 -47.83 -7.42
C GLN A 12 -1.70 -46.49 -7.73
N GLY A 13 -3.01 -46.51 -7.96
CA GLY A 13 -3.82 -45.30 -7.95
C GLY A 13 -3.95 -44.80 -6.52
N PHE A 14 -3.97 -43.48 -6.36
CA PHE A 14 -4.31 -42.84 -5.08
C PHE A 14 -5.66 -43.35 -4.59
N THR A 15 -5.73 -43.72 -3.31
CA THR A 15 -7.01 -44.12 -2.72
C THR A 15 -7.89 -42.89 -2.51
N LEU A 16 -9.22 -43.05 -2.60
CA LEU A 16 -10.18 -41.95 -2.36
C LEU A 16 -9.96 -41.26 -1.00
N LEU A 17 -9.59 -42.04 0.01
CA LEU A 17 -9.33 -41.55 1.37
C LEU A 17 -8.10 -40.65 1.39
N GLU A 18 -7.03 -41.04 0.70
CA GLU A 18 -5.80 -40.26 0.58
C GLU A 18 -6.04 -38.92 -0.12
N LEU A 19 -6.91 -38.89 -1.14
CA LEU A 19 -7.26 -37.66 -1.85
C LEU A 19 -8.06 -36.68 -0.97
N ILE A 20 -8.96 -37.19 -0.13
CA ILE A 20 -9.70 -36.37 0.85
C ILE A 20 -8.75 -35.82 1.93
N ALA A 21 -7.81 -36.63 2.41
CA ALA A 21 -6.81 -36.20 3.38
C ALA A 21 -5.94 -35.06 2.82
N VAL A 22 -5.47 -35.18 1.57
CA VAL A 22 -4.68 -34.14 0.90
C VAL A 22 -5.49 -32.84 0.73
N MET A 23 -6.75 -32.94 0.30
CA MET A 23 -7.63 -31.76 0.17
C MET A 23 -7.83 -31.05 1.52
N GLY A 24 -8.00 -31.80 2.61
CA GLY A 24 -8.10 -31.23 3.95
C GLY A 24 -6.85 -30.45 4.37
N ILE A 25 -5.66 -31.00 4.09
CA ILE A 25 -4.39 -30.34 4.39
C ILE A 25 -4.24 -29.05 3.57
N ILE A 26 -4.57 -29.08 2.27
CA ILE A 26 -4.47 -27.91 1.39
C ILE A 26 -5.38 -26.77 1.88
N VAL A 27 -6.62 -27.08 2.29
CA VAL A 27 -7.55 -26.08 2.82
C VAL A 27 -7.03 -25.47 4.12
N ALA A 28 -6.51 -26.30 5.03
CA ALA A 28 -5.93 -25.82 6.28
C ALA A 28 -4.72 -24.90 6.06
N MET A 29 -3.81 -25.29 5.15
CA MET A 29 -2.65 -24.44 4.81
C MET A 29 -3.06 -23.14 4.14
N SER A 30 -4.05 -23.19 3.25
CA SER A 30 -4.56 -22.00 2.55
C SER A 30 -5.13 -20.96 3.54
N ALA A 31 -5.85 -21.41 4.57
CA ALA A 31 -6.38 -20.53 5.60
C ALA A 31 -5.28 -19.80 6.38
N ILE A 32 -4.21 -20.51 6.75
CA ILE A 32 -3.05 -19.92 7.46
C ILE A 32 -2.36 -18.87 6.58
N VAL A 33 -2.15 -19.17 5.30
CA VAL A 33 -1.49 -18.26 4.35
C VAL A 33 -2.31 -16.98 4.16
N VAL A 34 -3.62 -17.08 3.97
CA VAL A 34 -4.48 -15.90 3.78
C VAL A 34 -4.54 -15.04 5.04
N GLY A 35 -4.62 -15.67 6.22
CA GLY A 35 -4.57 -14.97 7.50
C GLY A 35 -3.24 -14.23 7.70
N GLY A 36 -2.12 -14.91 7.43
CA GLY A 36 -0.78 -14.34 7.53
C GLY A 36 -0.54 -13.19 6.53
N TYR A 37 -1.03 -13.32 5.31
CA TYR A 37 -0.90 -12.29 4.27
C TYR A 37 -1.57 -10.97 4.68
N ARG A 38 -2.79 -11.03 5.23
CA ARG A 38 -3.51 -9.83 5.70
C ARG A 38 -2.77 -9.13 6.84
N GLY A 39 -2.24 -9.88 7.79
CA GLY A 39 -1.44 -9.32 8.90
C GLY A 39 -0.16 -8.66 8.41
N MET A 40 0.55 -9.31 7.49
CA MET A 40 1.79 -8.79 6.90
C MET A 40 1.54 -7.52 6.09
N MET A 41 0.48 -7.49 5.28
CA MET A 41 0.14 -6.32 4.47
C MET A 41 -0.20 -5.10 5.33
N SER A 42 -0.92 -5.30 6.44
CA SER A 42 -1.20 -4.23 7.41
C SER A 42 0.08 -3.67 8.04
N ALA A 43 1.00 -4.55 8.45
CA ALA A 43 2.28 -4.14 9.02
C ALA A 43 3.16 -3.37 8.01
N ILE A 44 3.16 -3.78 6.74
CA ILE A 44 3.88 -3.09 5.67
C ILE A 44 3.26 -1.71 5.42
N ALA A 45 1.93 -1.62 5.35
CA ALA A 45 1.24 -0.35 5.13
C ALA A 45 1.54 0.67 6.22
N GLN A 46 1.55 0.24 7.49
CA GLN A 46 1.92 1.11 8.61
C GLN A 46 3.37 1.58 8.53
N ARG A 47 4.31 0.67 8.22
CA ARG A 47 5.74 1.03 8.09
C ARG A 47 5.99 1.96 6.91
N ALA A 48 5.36 1.70 5.76
CA ALA A 48 5.48 2.54 4.58
C ALA A 48 4.95 3.96 4.85
N GLY A 49 3.82 4.09 5.54
CA GLY A 49 3.27 5.39 5.92
C GLY A 49 4.19 6.19 6.85
N VAL A 50 4.82 5.53 7.83
CA VAL A 50 5.77 6.19 8.74
C VAL A 50 7.04 6.64 8.00
N ASP A 51 7.58 5.81 7.10
CA ASP A 51 8.76 6.17 6.31
C ASP A 51 8.47 7.30 5.31
N ALA A 52 7.31 7.26 4.64
CA ALA A 52 6.86 8.34 3.77
C ALA A 52 6.68 9.66 4.53
N LEU A 53 6.08 9.61 5.72
CA LEU A 53 5.93 10.77 6.61
C LEU A 53 7.29 11.33 7.05
N ALA A 54 8.22 10.46 7.46
CA ALA A 54 9.55 10.88 7.89
C ALA A 54 10.30 11.60 6.76
N LYS A 55 10.20 11.09 5.53
CA LYS A 55 10.77 11.71 4.33
C LYS A 55 10.13 13.07 4.03
N ALA A 56 8.79 13.14 4.05
CA ALA A 56 8.06 14.38 3.83
C ALA A 56 8.42 15.46 4.85
N VAL A 57 8.46 15.11 6.14
CA VAL A 57 8.85 16.05 7.22
C VAL A 57 10.29 16.53 7.04
N THR A 58 11.21 15.64 6.65
CA THR A 58 12.61 16.01 6.43
C THR A 58 12.73 17.01 5.27
N LEU A 59 12.02 16.77 4.17
CA LEU A 59 11.94 17.71 3.05
C LEU A 59 11.32 19.04 3.47
N CYS A 60 10.22 19.04 4.22
CA CYS A 60 9.63 20.28 4.73
C CYS A 60 10.57 21.09 5.61
N ARG A 61 11.35 20.43 6.47
CA ARG A 61 12.37 21.11 7.29
C ARG A 61 13.46 21.73 6.43
N GLN A 62 13.91 21.04 5.39
CA GLN A 62 14.88 21.58 4.44
C GLN A 62 14.31 22.81 3.72
N TYR A 63 13.08 22.71 3.20
CA TYR A 63 12.40 23.83 2.55
C TYR A 63 12.19 25.01 3.51
N ALA A 64 11.73 24.77 4.74
CA ALA A 64 11.53 25.81 5.73
C ALA A 64 12.85 26.52 6.10
N SER A 65 13.95 25.76 6.13
CA SER A 65 15.29 26.30 6.41
C SER A 65 15.87 27.09 5.25
N ILE A 66 15.56 26.70 3.99
CA ILE A 66 16.00 27.40 2.78
C ILE A 66 15.18 28.68 2.56
N ASP A 67 13.85 28.58 2.65
CA ASP A 67 12.94 29.70 2.38
C ASP A 67 12.79 30.63 3.60
N GLY A 68 13.25 30.21 4.79
CA GLY A 68 13.16 31.00 6.04
C GLY A 68 11.73 31.25 6.50
N ARG A 69 10.77 30.43 6.05
CA ARG A 69 9.33 30.59 6.28
C ARG A 69 8.68 29.25 6.61
N ASP A 70 7.55 29.31 7.29
CA ASP A 70 6.75 28.12 7.61
C ASP A 70 6.33 27.39 6.32
N THR A 71 6.68 26.10 6.25
CA THR A 71 6.33 25.23 5.12
C THR A 71 5.36 24.17 5.60
N TYR A 72 4.27 24.00 4.85
CA TYR A 72 3.22 23.03 5.15
C TYR A 72 3.35 21.85 4.19
N PHE A 73 2.88 20.67 4.60
CA PHE A 73 2.71 19.56 3.69
C PHE A 73 1.36 18.91 3.88
N TRP A 74 0.82 18.42 2.78
CA TRP A 74 -0.45 17.71 2.72
C TRP A 74 -0.20 16.29 2.24
N ILE A 75 -0.73 15.31 2.95
CA ILE A 75 -0.67 13.91 2.56
C ILE A 75 -1.99 13.55 1.86
N THR A 76 -1.94 13.27 0.56
CA THR A 76 -3.13 12.89 -0.23
C THR A 76 -3.30 11.38 -0.35
N GLY A 77 -2.26 10.60 -0.05
CA GLY A 77 -2.27 9.14 -0.15
C GLY A 77 -1.14 8.49 0.66
N PHE A 78 -1.00 7.17 0.54
CA PHE A 78 -0.01 6.39 1.30
C PHE A 78 1.46 6.71 0.93
N ASP A 79 1.71 7.15 -0.30
CA ASP A 79 3.04 7.54 -0.80
C ASP A 79 3.09 8.97 -1.39
N THR A 80 1.93 9.62 -1.50
CA THR A 80 1.78 10.86 -2.22
C THR A 80 1.58 12.01 -1.25
N TYR A 81 2.48 12.99 -1.31
CA TYR A 81 2.40 14.21 -0.52
C TYR A 81 2.71 15.42 -1.40
N VAL A 82 2.15 16.56 -1.01
CA VAL A 82 2.34 17.86 -1.66
C VAL A 82 2.92 18.82 -0.63
N ILE A 83 3.97 19.53 -1.00
CA ILE A 83 4.56 20.59 -0.18
C ILE A 83 3.93 21.92 -0.58
N CYS A 84 3.44 22.67 0.40
CA CYS A 84 2.73 23.92 0.22
C CYS A 84 3.43 25.04 1.01
N ARG A 85 3.66 26.18 0.37
CA ARG A 85 4.25 27.37 1.00
C ARG A 85 3.26 28.17 1.86
N LYS A 86 1.96 27.89 1.76
CA LYS A 86 0.90 28.57 2.50
C LYS A 86 -0.22 27.60 2.83
N ALA A 87 -0.75 27.65 4.06
CA ALA A 87 -1.96 26.94 4.41
C ALA A 87 -3.15 27.58 3.66
N GLY A 88 -3.70 26.87 2.68
CA GLY A 88 -4.95 27.27 2.04
C GLY A 88 -6.13 26.96 2.95
N GLN A 89 -7.10 27.87 3.02
CA GLN A 89 -8.38 27.60 3.68
C GLN A 89 -9.26 26.78 2.74
N ILE A 90 -9.73 25.62 3.19
CA ILE A 90 -10.69 24.80 2.44
C ILE A 90 -12.04 25.49 2.55
N ASP A 91 -12.36 26.35 1.56
CA ASP A 91 -13.69 26.92 1.40
C ASP A 91 -14.55 25.88 0.66
N ASN A 92 -15.71 25.52 1.22
CA ASN A 92 -16.66 24.58 0.60
C ASN A 92 -17.32 25.16 -0.67
N ASN A 93 -16.94 26.37 -1.08
CA ASN A 93 -17.46 27.07 -2.23
C ASN A 93 -16.47 27.04 -3.41
N THR A 94 -16.54 25.99 -4.22
CA THR A 94 -15.66 25.70 -5.35
C THR A 94 -15.63 26.82 -6.42
N GLU A 95 -16.60 27.73 -6.43
CA GLU A 95 -16.67 28.83 -7.39
C GLU A 95 -15.75 30.02 -7.08
N ARG A 96 -15.32 30.20 -5.81
CA ARG A 96 -14.49 31.36 -5.43
C ARG A 96 -13.01 31.20 -5.78
N VAL A 97 -12.52 29.96 -5.89
CA VAL A 97 -11.10 29.67 -6.16
C VAL A 97 -10.70 30.06 -7.59
N LYS A 98 -11.63 30.02 -8.56
CA LYS A 98 -11.33 30.40 -9.96
C LYS A 98 -11.23 31.91 -10.21
N LYS A 99 -11.61 32.78 -9.26
CA LYS A 99 -11.76 34.22 -9.50
C LYS A 99 -10.69 35.12 -8.90
N ARG A 100 -9.77 34.61 -8.06
CA ARG A 100 -8.68 35.45 -7.56
C ARG A 100 -7.45 35.34 -8.48
N PRO A 101 -6.97 36.44 -9.07
CA PRO A 101 -5.73 36.45 -9.81
C PRO A 101 -4.57 36.11 -8.87
N LEU A 102 -3.62 35.30 -9.36
CA LEU A 102 -2.43 34.83 -8.63
C LEU A 102 -1.62 35.97 -7.99
N GLU A 103 -1.66 37.16 -8.57
CA GLU A 103 -0.99 38.38 -8.07
C GLU A 103 -1.49 38.84 -6.69
N THR A 104 -2.75 38.56 -6.34
CA THR A 104 -3.28 38.91 -5.01
C THR A 104 -2.70 37.98 -3.93
N TYR A 105 -2.36 36.75 -4.30
CA TYR A 105 -1.78 35.78 -3.37
C TYR A 105 -0.30 36.06 -3.07
N GLU A 106 0.45 36.65 -4.01
CA GLU A 106 1.82 37.09 -3.77
C GLU A 106 1.90 38.32 -2.85
N LYS A 107 0.98 39.28 -2.99
CA LYS A 107 0.94 40.45 -2.09
C LYS A 107 0.64 40.05 -0.64
N ASP A 108 -0.25 39.08 -0.43
CA ASP A 108 -0.56 38.53 0.90
C ASP A 108 0.52 37.55 1.41
N ALA A 109 1.61 37.32 0.66
CA ALA A 109 2.73 36.48 1.05
C ALA A 109 3.99 37.30 1.42
N CYS A 110 3.99 38.61 1.20
CA CYS A 110 5.10 39.51 1.52
C CYS A 110 4.79 40.54 2.63
N GLY A 111 3.68 40.35 3.35
CA GLY A 111 3.31 41.14 4.54
C GLY A 111 3.69 40.45 5.83
#